data_AF-A0A7E4UMX3-F1
#
_entry.id   AF-A0A7E4UMX3-F1
#
_cell.length_a   1.000
_cell.length_b   1.000
_cell.length_c   1.000
_cell.angle_alpha   90.00
_cell.angle_beta   90.00
_cell.angle_gamma   90.00
#
_symmetry.space_group_name_H-M   'P 1'
#
loop_
_entity.id
_entity.type
_entity.pdbx_description
1 polymer ?
#
loop_
_entity_poly.entity_id
_entity_poly.type
_entity_poly.pdbx_seq_one_letter_code
_entity_poly.pdbx_strand_id
1 'polypeptide(L)'
;MAMSPYYYLGVDILIITLQTLSIIGNGFVISLFIIFKRLRQNMSLRLLLLLCCSDWVFAVLALPYTVYYVVGWNQIMFDYNAIIISLTGSAFILAYKVNLIVTIAIAVDRLQAMRMPVYYRRKSQMCYVWMTLFIGLAWGAADTVSMIIMTPLNVHIYNCAAMGCFQANDFRAYWGISNMFLNVIAMLLTIWVAHELSGFKRKNSVTLGIREQKQLTQVRKDADTSNVDFCFCGH
;
A
#
# COMPACT_ATOMS: atom_id res chain seq x y z
N MET A 1 -14.59 20.93 24.38
CA MET A 1 -13.96 20.08 25.41
C MET A 1 -12.48 20.02 25.09
N ALA A 2 -11.64 20.77 25.79
CA ALA A 2 -10.21 20.79 25.51
C ALA A 2 -9.61 19.45 25.99
N MET A 3 -8.99 18.70 25.08
CA MET A 3 -8.25 17.48 25.43
C MET A 3 -7.03 17.86 26.27
N SER A 4 -6.66 16.98 27.21
CA SER A 4 -5.48 17.16 28.06
C SER A 4 -4.20 17.31 27.21
N PRO A 5 -3.27 18.23 27.55
CA PRO A 5 -1.98 18.38 26.86
C PRO A 5 -1.19 17.06 26.75
N TYR A 6 -1.33 16.18 27.74
CA TYR A 6 -0.70 14.86 27.77
C TYR A 6 -1.25 13.89 26.71
N TYR A 7 -2.50 14.08 26.28
CA TYR A 7 -3.09 13.28 25.20
C TYR A 7 -2.34 13.50 23.89
N TYR A 8 -2.06 14.77 23.54
CA TYR A 8 -1.31 15.12 22.33
C TYR A 8 0.11 14.54 22.36
N LEU A 9 0.82 14.66 23.49
CA LEU A 9 2.14 14.06 23.66
C LEU A 9 2.10 12.54 23.46
N GLY A 10 1.09 11.87 24.04
CA GLY A 10 0.91 10.43 23.89
C GLY A 10 0.69 10.02 22.43
N VAL A 11 -0.07 10.80 21.67
CA VAL A 11 -0.28 10.59 20.23
C VAL A 11 1.02 10.79 19.46
N ASP A 12 1.79 11.84 19.74
CA ASP A 12 3.04 12.11 19.03
C ASP A 12 4.11 11.04 19.30
N ILE A 13 4.22 10.56 20.54
CA ILE A 13 5.09 9.42 20.90
C ILE A 13 4.65 8.14 20.16
N LEU A 14 3.34 7.88 20.10
CA LEU A 14 2.80 6.75 19.35
C LEU A 14 3.13 6.86 17.86
N ILE A 15 3.01 8.06 17.26
CA ILE A 15 3.36 8.27 15.85
C ILE A 15 4.84 7.99 15.62
N ILE A 16 5.75 8.48 16.47
CA ILE A 16 7.20 8.23 16.35
C ILE A 16 7.50 6.73 16.47
N THR A 17 6.87 6.01 17.40
CA THR A 17 7.06 4.56 17.54
C THR A 17 6.58 3.79 16.31
N LEU A 18 5.41 4.14 15.75
CA LEU A 18 4.93 3.53 14.50
C LEU A 18 5.83 3.87 13.31
N GLN A 19 6.34 5.09 13.25
CA GLN A 19 7.23 5.56 12.19
C GLN A 19 8.58 4.84 12.21
N THR A 20 9.18 4.67 13.40
CA THR A 20 10.43 3.90 13.55
C THR A 20 10.24 2.43 13.16
N LEU A 21 9.12 1.80 13.54
CA LEU A 21 8.78 0.45 13.09
C LEU A 21 8.63 0.38 11.56
N SER A 22 7.99 1.38 10.94
CA SER A 22 7.87 1.48 9.49
C SER A 22 9.23 1.59 8.79
N ILE A 23 10.15 2.40 9.31
CA ILE A 23 11.50 2.55 8.77
C ILE A 23 12.25 1.22 8.84
N ILE A 24 12.19 0.53 9.98
CA ILE A 24 12.86 -0.77 10.17
C ILE A 24 12.25 -1.83 9.26
N GLY A 25 10.92 -1.95 9.25
CA GLY A 25 10.20 -2.95 8.48
C GLY A 25 10.39 -2.79 6.97
N ASN A 26 10.18 -1.58 6.45
CA ASN A 26 10.36 -1.30 5.02
C ASN A 26 11.84 -1.37 4.62
N GLY A 27 12.76 -0.91 5.47
CA GLY A 27 14.20 -1.03 5.24
C GLY A 27 14.66 -2.50 5.17
N PHE A 28 14.11 -3.37 6.01
CA PHE A 28 14.37 -4.81 5.96
C PHE A 28 13.89 -5.41 4.63
N VAL A 29 12.67 -5.10 4.18
CA VAL A 29 12.14 -5.60 2.89
C VAL A 29 13.01 -5.13 1.73
N ILE A 30 13.39 -3.86 1.69
CA ILE A 30 14.30 -3.32 0.65
C ILE A 30 15.63 -4.08 0.66
N SER A 31 16.19 -4.34 1.84
CA SER A 31 17.44 -5.11 2.00
C SER A 31 17.32 -6.52 1.42
N LEU A 32 16.17 -7.20 1.60
CA LEU A 32 15.91 -8.51 0.97
C LEU A 32 15.93 -8.43 -0.57
N PHE A 33 15.38 -7.37 -1.17
CA PHE A 33 15.42 -7.17 -2.63
C PHE A 33 16.84 -6.85 -3.15
N ILE A 34 17.68 -6.22 -2.33
CA ILE A 34 19.09 -5.96 -2.64
C ILE A 34 19.89 -7.27 -2.60
N ILE A 35 19.69 -8.09 -1.57
CA ILE A 35 20.42 -9.35 -1.37
C ILE A 35 19.99 -10.42 -2.39
N PHE A 36 18.69 -10.62 -2.58
CA PHE A 36 18.16 -11.72 -3.39
C PHE A 36 17.81 -11.29 -4.82
N LYS A 37 18.71 -11.59 -5.77
CA LYS A 37 18.50 -11.34 -7.22
C LYS A 37 17.19 -11.96 -7.75
N ARG A 38 16.78 -13.12 -7.23
CA ARG A 38 15.53 -13.81 -7.61
C ARG A 38 14.28 -12.96 -7.34
N LEU A 39 14.24 -12.22 -6.24
CA LEU A 39 13.10 -11.35 -5.91
C LEU A 39 13.00 -10.17 -6.89
N ARG A 40 14.13 -9.58 -7.27
CA ARG A 40 14.21 -8.44 -8.19
C ARG A 40 13.81 -8.79 -9.64
N GLN A 41 14.05 -10.02 -10.04
CA GLN A 41 13.69 -10.52 -11.37
C GLN A 41 12.17 -10.74 -11.53
N ASN A 42 11.45 -10.96 -10.43
CA ASN A 42 9.99 -11.09 -10.46
C ASN A 42 9.32 -9.74 -10.73
N MET A 43 8.79 -9.58 -11.95
CA MET A 43 8.18 -8.31 -12.36
C MET A 43 6.97 -7.93 -11.49
N SER A 44 6.21 -8.92 -11.00
CA SER A 44 5.03 -8.73 -10.14
C SER A 44 5.35 -8.23 -8.73
N LEU A 45 6.62 -8.20 -8.34
CA LEU A 45 7.10 -7.69 -7.05
C LEU A 45 7.69 -6.27 -7.16
N ARG A 46 7.82 -5.71 -8.36
CA ARG A 46 8.44 -4.38 -8.55
C ARG A 46 7.58 -3.25 -7.99
N LEU A 47 6.26 -3.34 -8.10
CA LEU A 47 5.33 -2.39 -7.47
C LEU A 47 5.37 -2.48 -5.94
N LEU A 48 5.57 -3.68 -5.40
CA LEU A 48 5.75 -3.88 -3.96
C LEU A 48 7.05 -3.23 -3.47
N LEU A 49 8.14 -3.39 -4.22
CA LEU A 49 9.40 -2.71 -3.94
C LEU A 49 9.22 -1.18 -4.01
N LEU A 50 8.48 -0.66 -5.00
CA LEU A 50 8.17 0.76 -5.08
C LEU A 50 7.43 1.25 -3.82
N LEU A 51 6.42 0.51 -3.36
CA LEU A 51 5.66 0.83 -2.15
C LEU A 51 6.56 0.86 -0.91
N CYS A 52 7.41 -0.15 -0.71
CA CYS A 52 8.34 -0.16 0.42
C CYS A 52 9.36 0.98 0.35
N CYS A 53 9.87 1.29 -0.84
CA CYS A 53 10.78 2.42 -1.05
C CYS A 53 10.10 3.76 -0.74
N SER A 54 8.86 3.97 -1.20
CA SER A 54 8.11 5.20 -0.90
C SER A 54 7.84 5.31 0.58
N ASP A 55 7.33 4.25 1.22
CA ASP A 55 7.07 4.22 2.65
C ASP A 55 8.32 4.53 3.48
N TRP A 56 9.47 3.96 3.10
CA TRP A 56 10.73 4.22 3.79
C TRP A 56 11.20 5.68 3.62
N VAL A 57 11.24 6.18 2.38
CA VAL A 57 11.67 7.56 2.09
C VAL A 57 10.76 8.56 2.82
N PHE A 58 9.46 8.37 2.75
CA PHE A 58 8.50 9.28 3.37
C PHE A 58 8.47 9.18 4.89
N ALA A 59 8.68 7.99 5.45
CA ALA A 59 8.86 7.85 6.89
C ALA A 59 10.10 8.62 7.37
N VAL A 60 11.21 8.60 6.64
CA VAL A 60 12.39 9.42 6.98
C VAL A 60 12.09 10.92 6.85
N LEU A 61 11.44 11.33 5.75
CA LEU A 61 11.12 12.75 5.50
C LEU A 61 10.08 13.34 6.47
N ALA A 62 9.22 12.52 7.06
CA ALA A 62 8.23 12.95 8.03
C ALA A 62 8.78 13.01 9.48
N LEU A 63 10.00 12.53 9.75
CA LEU A 63 10.59 12.56 11.10
C LEU A 63 10.81 13.99 11.63
N PRO A 64 11.32 14.95 10.84
CA PRO A 64 11.48 16.33 11.31
C PRO A 64 10.17 16.94 11.80
N TYR A 65 9.04 16.61 11.14
CA TYR A 65 7.71 17.05 11.55
C TYR A 65 7.35 16.50 12.95
N THR A 66 7.45 15.19 13.17
CA THR A 66 7.05 14.57 14.45
C THR A 66 7.98 14.96 15.60
N VAL A 67 9.28 15.10 15.34
CA VAL A 67 10.25 15.59 16.33
C VAL A 67 9.97 17.04 16.73
N TYR A 68 9.58 17.89 15.78
CA TYR A 68 9.25 19.29 16.07
C TYR A 68 8.05 19.41 17.03
N TYR A 69 7.02 18.57 16.86
CA TYR A 69 5.88 18.51 17.79
C TYR A 69 6.28 18.04 19.19
N VAL A 70 7.10 16.99 19.31
CA VAL A 70 7.51 16.47 20.62
C VAL A 70 8.44 17.45 21.36
N VAL A 71 9.39 18.07 20.65
CA VAL A 71 10.34 19.02 21.26
C VAL A 71 9.65 20.33 21.63
N GLY A 72 8.72 20.81 20.80
CA GLY A 72 7.94 22.02 21.06
C GLY A 72 6.77 21.82 22.03
N TRP A 73 6.58 20.62 22.57
CA TRP A 73 5.49 20.32 23.48
C TRP A 73 5.65 21.06 24.81
N ASN A 74 4.59 21.73 25.26
CA ASN A 74 4.55 22.45 26.53
C ASN A 74 3.18 22.24 27.21
N GLN A 75 3.20 22.08 28.53
CA GLN A 75 2.00 21.84 29.34
C GLN A 75 1.08 23.06 29.47
N ILE A 76 1.62 24.27 29.25
CA ILE A 76 0.94 25.54 29.51
C ILE A 76 0.39 26.14 28.22
N MET A 77 1.19 26.19 27.14
CA MET A 77 0.78 26.77 25.86
C MET A 77 1.52 26.12 24.69
N PHE A 78 0.79 25.74 23.65
CA PHE A 78 1.39 25.32 22.39
C PHE A 78 1.67 26.53 21.52
N ASP A 79 2.93 26.72 21.16
CA ASP A 79 3.37 27.80 20.28
C ASP A 79 4.29 27.26 19.18
N TYR A 80 3.69 26.92 18.04
CA TYR A 80 4.40 26.35 16.91
C TYR A 80 4.42 27.31 15.73
N ASN A 81 5.52 27.28 14.98
CA ASN A 81 5.66 28.07 13.77
C ASN A 81 4.90 27.41 12.60
N ALA A 82 3.92 28.13 12.04
CA ALA A 82 3.07 27.67 10.94
C ALA A 82 3.89 27.27 9.70
N ILE A 83 4.95 28.01 9.36
CA ILE A 83 5.79 27.73 8.19
C ILE A 83 6.54 26.40 8.38
N ILE A 84 7.11 26.18 9.57
CA ILE A 84 7.85 24.95 9.86
C ILE A 84 6.90 23.74 9.81
N ILE A 85 5.72 23.84 10.42
CA ILE A 85 4.71 22.77 10.41
C ILE A 85 4.24 22.47 8.98
N SER A 86 3.89 23.50 8.21
CA SER A 86 3.41 23.31 6.84
C SER A 86 4.50 22.70 5.94
N LEU A 87 5.74 23.16 6.05
CA LEU A 87 6.84 22.64 5.24
C LEU A 87 7.16 21.19 5.61
N THR A 88 7.35 20.89 6.89
CA THR A 88 7.72 19.55 7.35
C THR A 88 6.57 18.55 7.19
N GLY A 89 5.32 18.97 7.39
CA GLY A 89 4.14 18.14 7.19
C GLY A 89 3.74 17.95 5.72
N SER A 90 4.28 18.75 4.80
CA SER A 90 4.02 18.55 3.36
C SER A 90 4.46 17.18 2.85
N ALA A 91 5.51 16.62 3.44
CA ALA A 91 5.99 15.27 3.16
C ALA A 91 4.91 14.22 3.40
N PHE A 92 4.09 14.39 4.44
CA PHE A 92 2.98 13.48 4.76
C PHE A 92 1.88 13.51 3.71
N ILE A 93 1.51 14.71 3.23
CA ILE A 93 0.49 14.89 2.19
C ILE A 93 0.92 14.22 0.89
N LEU A 94 2.17 14.45 0.48
CA LEU A 94 2.76 13.82 -0.70
C LEU A 94 2.82 12.29 -0.56
N ALA A 95 3.32 11.81 0.58
CA ALA A 95 3.46 10.38 0.88
C ALA A 95 2.14 9.63 0.78
N TYR A 96 1.10 10.17 1.42
CA TYR A 96 -0.22 9.57 1.45
C TYR A 96 -0.79 9.38 0.03
N LYS A 97 -0.66 10.41 -0.82
CA LYS A 97 -1.16 10.35 -2.20
C LYS A 97 -0.40 9.33 -3.04
N VAL A 98 0.93 9.33 -2.96
CA VAL A 98 1.78 8.37 -3.68
C VAL A 98 1.42 6.94 -3.30
N ASN A 99 1.34 6.64 -2.00
CA ASN A 99 1.02 5.30 -1.51
C ASN A 99 -0.37 4.83 -1.93
N LEU A 100 -1.35 5.73 -1.96
CA LEU A 100 -2.70 5.42 -2.40
C LEU A 100 -2.76 5.07 -3.90
N ILE A 101 -2.07 5.86 -4.74
CA ILE A 101 -1.95 5.60 -6.18
C ILE A 101 -1.21 4.29 -6.45
N VAL A 102 -0.10 4.03 -5.73
CA VAL A 102 0.64 2.77 -5.83
C VAL A 102 -0.23 1.58 -5.42
N THR A 103 -1.03 1.70 -4.36
CA THR A 103 -1.95 0.65 -3.90
C THR A 103 -3.02 0.33 -4.94
N ILE A 104 -3.63 1.36 -5.54
CA ILE A 104 -4.58 1.21 -6.65
C ILE A 104 -3.88 0.52 -7.83
N ALA A 105 -2.67 0.95 -8.18
CA ALA A 105 -1.91 0.38 -9.28
C ALA A 105 -1.54 -1.09 -9.05
N ILE A 106 -1.25 -1.49 -7.81
CA ILE A 106 -1.05 -2.89 -7.42
C ILE A 106 -2.35 -3.68 -7.63
N ALA A 107 -3.50 -3.18 -7.15
CA ALA A 107 -4.77 -3.88 -7.31
C ALA A 107 -5.13 -4.07 -8.80
N VAL A 108 -4.93 -3.03 -9.63
CA VAL A 108 -5.12 -3.10 -11.08
C VAL A 108 -4.16 -4.10 -11.73
N ASP A 109 -2.88 -4.10 -11.34
CA ASP A 109 -1.89 -5.05 -11.88
C ASP A 109 -2.31 -6.50 -11.61
N ARG A 110 -2.84 -6.79 -10.41
CA ARG A 110 -3.36 -8.11 -10.04
C ARG A 110 -4.59 -8.50 -10.87
N LEU A 111 -5.54 -7.59 -11.07
CA LEU A 111 -6.72 -7.84 -11.90
C LEU A 111 -6.34 -8.10 -13.36
N GLN A 112 -5.40 -7.32 -13.90
CA GLN A 112 -4.89 -7.49 -15.26
C GLN A 112 -4.22 -8.85 -15.45
N ALA A 113 -3.39 -9.27 -14.50
CA ALA A 113 -2.74 -10.58 -14.54
C ALA A 113 -3.73 -11.76 -14.55
N MET A 114 -4.84 -11.63 -13.81
CA MET A 114 -5.86 -12.68 -13.71
C MET A 114 -6.81 -12.73 -14.90
N ARG A 115 -7.31 -11.58 -15.38
CA ARG A 115 -8.30 -11.54 -16.46
C ARG A 115 -7.70 -11.57 -17.86
N MET A 116 -6.52 -10.97 -18.04
CA MET A 116 -5.91 -10.80 -19.36
C MET A 116 -4.43 -11.22 -19.35
N PRO A 117 -4.12 -12.51 -19.14
CA PRO A 117 -2.76 -12.98 -18.97
C PRO A 117 -1.87 -12.75 -20.21
N VAL A 118 -2.45 -12.79 -21.42
CA VAL A 118 -1.71 -12.55 -22.68
C VAL A 118 -1.28 -11.10 -22.79
N TYR A 119 -2.17 -10.15 -22.49
CA TYR A 119 -1.85 -8.72 -22.46
C TYR A 119 -0.84 -8.40 -21.36
N TYR A 120 -1.05 -8.96 -20.17
CA TYR A 120 -0.15 -8.77 -19.03
C TYR A 120 1.30 -9.16 -19.32
N ARG A 121 1.52 -10.27 -20.04
CA ARG A 121 2.87 -10.74 -20.42
C ARG A 121 3.57 -9.83 -21.44
N ARG A 122 2.82 -9.06 -22.24
CA ARG A 122 3.37 -8.13 -23.24
C ARG A 122 3.62 -6.73 -22.68
N LYS A 123 2.98 -6.37 -21.56
CA LYS A 123 3.11 -5.06 -20.92
C LYS A 123 4.49 -4.89 -20.29
N SER A 124 5.16 -3.77 -20.59
CA SER A 124 6.41 -3.41 -19.90
C SER A 124 6.11 -2.98 -18.46
N GLN A 125 6.54 -3.81 -17.51
CA GLN A 125 6.33 -3.57 -16.09
C GLN A 125 7.14 -2.37 -15.57
N MET A 126 8.32 -2.08 -16.14
CA MET A 126 9.09 -0.90 -15.74
C MET A 126 8.38 0.40 -16.11
N CYS A 127 7.86 0.49 -17.34
CA CYS A 127 7.11 1.68 -17.76
C CYS A 127 5.91 1.92 -16.85
N TYR A 128 5.18 0.85 -16.49
CA TYR A 128 4.04 0.94 -15.59
C TYR A 128 4.40 1.45 -14.18
N VAL A 129 5.49 0.97 -13.60
CA VAL A 129 5.99 1.42 -12.28
C VAL A 129 6.36 2.90 -12.33
N TRP A 130 7.10 3.34 -13.36
CA TRP A 130 7.48 4.75 -13.52
C TRP A 130 6.28 5.67 -13.75
N MET A 131 5.32 5.25 -14.58
CA MET A 131 4.07 6.01 -14.78
C MET A 131 3.28 6.14 -13.49
N THR A 132 3.19 5.05 -12.71
CA THR A 132 2.50 5.05 -11.41
C THR A 132 3.15 6.04 -10.45
N LEU A 133 4.49 6.01 -10.35
CA LEU A 133 5.24 6.94 -9.52
C LEU A 133 5.04 8.39 -9.97
N PHE A 134 5.12 8.66 -11.28
CA PHE A 134 4.96 10.00 -11.82
C PHE A 134 3.55 10.56 -11.56
N ILE A 135 2.50 9.74 -11.76
CA ILE A 135 1.11 10.14 -11.47
C ILE A 135 0.94 10.42 -9.98
N GLY A 136 1.45 9.55 -9.11
CA GLY A 136 1.39 9.73 -7.66
C GLY A 136 2.10 11.00 -7.19
N LEU A 137 3.32 11.25 -7.70
CA LEU A 137 4.09 12.43 -7.37
C LEU A 137 3.45 13.71 -7.92
N ALA A 138 2.97 13.70 -9.16
CA ALA A 138 2.32 14.86 -9.76
C ALA A 138 1.04 15.26 -8.99
N TRP A 139 0.22 14.28 -8.61
CA TRP A 139 -0.99 14.54 -7.83
C TRP A 139 -0.66 14.99 -6.42
N GLY A 140 0.25 14.31 -5.72
CA GLY A 140 0.65 14.72 -4.38
C GLY A 140 1.32 16.10 -4.36
N ALA A 141 2.11 16.45 -5.39
CA ALA A 141 2.68 17.78 -5.54
C ALA A 141 1.59 18.84 -5.77
N ALA A 142 0.58 18.55 -6.59
CA ALA A 142 -0.57 19.43 -6.77
C ALA A 142 -1.33 19.68 -5.46
N ASP A 143 -1.50 18.63 -4.63
CA ASP A 143 -2.10 18.76 -3.29
C ASP A 143 -1.21 19.63 -2.38
N THR A 144 0.12 19.44 -2.40
CA THR A 144 1.05 20.28 -1.62
C THR A 144 1.04 21.74 -2.07
N VAL A 145 0.99 22.01 -3.37
CA VAL A 145 0.88 23.37 -3.91
C VAL A 145 -0.45 24.00 -3.48
N SER A 146 -1.54 23.24 -3.57
CA SER A 146 -2.86 23.69 -3.11
C SER A 146 -2.86 24.01 -1.62
N MET A 147 -2.17 23.20 -0.80
CA MET A 147 -1.98 23.49 0.62
C MET A 147 -1.31 24.85 0.82
N ILE A 148 -0.20 25.11 0.12
CA ILE A 148 0.58 26.36 0.30
C ILE A 148 -0.24 27.58 -0.14
N ILE A 149 -0.96 27.50 -1.26
CA ILE A 149 -1.75 28.62 -1.79
C ILE A 149 -2.91 28.98 -0.86
N MET A 150 -3.60 27.96 -0.32
CA MET A 150 -4.82 28.17 0.46
C MET A 150 -4.52 28.43 1.94
N THR A 151 -3.32 28.11 2.43
CA THR A 151 -2.98 28.22 3.85
C THR A 151 -2.51 29.63 4.23
N PRO A 152 -3.13 30.28 5.23
CA PRO A 152 -2.65 31.56 5.74
C PRO A 152 -1.39 31.37 6.60
N LEU A 153 -0.21 31.45 5.97
CA LEU A 153 1.10 31.23 6.63
C LEU A 153 1.50 32.31 7.64
N ASN A 154 0.78 33.44 7.69
CA ASN A 154 1.12 34.61 8.51
C ASN A 154 0.36 34.67 9.85
N VAL A 155 -0.51 33.70 10.15
CA VAL A 155 -1.34 33.71 11.36
C VAL A 155 -0.68 32.88 12.45
N HIS A 156 -0.35 33.51 13.59
CA HIS A 156 0.06 32.79 14.79
C HIS A 156 -1.18 32.21 15.49
N ILE A 157 -1.16 30.90 15.73
CA ILE A 157 -2.26 30.19 16.39
C ILE A 157 -1.73 29.60 17.69
N TYR A 158 -2.20 30.12 18.82
CA TYR A 158 -1.89 29.57 20.14
C TYR A 158 -2.77 28.35 20.45
N ASN A 159 -2.24 27.42 21.22
CA ASN A 159 -2.97 26.24 21.72
C ASN A 159 -3.54 25.32 20.63
N CYS A 160 -2.89 25.27 19.46
CA CYS A 160 -3.16 24.23 18.48
C CYS A 160 -2.05 23.17 18.48
N ALA A 161 -2.43 21.94 18.80
CA ALA A 161 -1.54 20.77 18.78
C ALA A 161 -1.71 19.87 17.53
N ALA A 162 -2.36 20.35 16.47
CA ALA A 162 -2.63 19.55 15.27
C ALA A 162 -2.31 20.32 13.98
N MET A 163 -1.69 19.66 13.00
CA MET A 163 -1.41 20.25 11.67
C MET A 163 -2.66 20.86 11.03
N GLY A 164 -3.82 20.27 11.26
CA GLY A 164 -5.10 20.72 10.72
C GLY A 164 -5.56 22.11 11.18
N CYS A 165 -5.05 22.70 12.28
CA CYS A 165 -5.42 24.09 12.58
C CYS A 165 -4.64 25.10 11.74
N PHE A 166 -3.44 24.73 11.30
CA PHE A 166 -2.59 25.61 10.50
C PHE A 166 -3.02 25.64 9.03
N GLN A 167 -3.98 24.81 8.63
CA GLN A 167 -4.46 24.70 7.25
C GLN A 167 -5.85 25.31 7.11
N ALA A 168 -6.15 25.89 5.94
CA ALA A 168 -7.49 26.36 5.63
C ALA A 168 -8.53 25.23 5.62
N ASN A 169 -9.74 25.54 6.09
CA ASN A 169 -10.85 24.58 6.12
C ASN A 169 -11.20 24.05 4.72
N ASP A 170 -11.15 24.91 3.70
CA ASP A 170 -11.44 24.54 2.32
C ASP A 170 -10.43 23.52 1.79
N PHE A 171 -9.14 23.70 2.09
CA PHE A 171 -8.11 22.73 1.73
C PHE A 171 -8.33 21.39 2.44
N ARG A 172 -8.64 21.42 3.75
CA ARG A 172 -8.91 20.20 4.51
C ARG A 172 -10.11 19.42 3.98
N ALA A 173 -11.17 20.12 3.58
CA ALA A 173 -12.35 19.51 2.96
C ALA A 173 -12.00 18.90 1.60
N TYR A 174 -11.31 19.65 0.73
CA TYR A 174 -10.84 19.17 -0.57
C TYR A 174 -9.97 17.92 -0.45
N TRP A 175 -8.91 18.00 0.37
CA TRP A 175 -7.94 16.92 0.55
C TRP A 175 -8.62 15.69 1.16
N GLY A 176 -9.48 15.89 2.16
CA GLY A 176 -10.27 14.83 2.77
C GLY A 176 -11.19 14.12 1.77
N ILE A 177 -11.99 14.85 0.99
CA ILE A 177 -12.92 14.29 -0.01
C ILE A 177 -12.16 13.54 -1.10
N SER A 178 -11.09 14.14 -1.65
CA SER A 178 -10.26 13.52 -2.69
C SER A 178 -9.68 12.19 -2.22
N ASN A 179 -9.19 12.14 -0.98
CA ASN A 179 -8.62 10.94 -0.40
C ASN A 179 -9.67 9.88 -0.09
N MET A 180 -10.82 10.26 0.46
CA MET A 180 -11.92 9.32 0.70
C MET A 180 -12.38 8.65 -0.60
N PHE A 181 -12.53 9.44 -1.67
CA PHE A 181 -12.90 8.91 -2.98
C PHE A 181 -11.89 7.88 -3.51
N LEU A 182 -10.59 8.20 -3.47
CA LEU A 182 -9.54 7.28 -3.92
C LEU A 182 -9.45 6.01 -3.05
N ASN A 183 -9.66 6.12 -1.73
CA ASN A 183 -9.69 4.95 -0.85
C ASN A 183 -10.88 4.02 -1.16
N VAL A 184 -12.05 4.57 -1.47
CA VAL A 184 -13.20 3.77 -1.90
C VAL A 184 -12.86 3.00 -3.18
N ILE A 185 -12.22 3.64 -4.15
CA ILE A 185 -11.75 2.95 -5.37
C ILE A 185 -10.78 1.82 -5.02
N ALA A 186 -9.78 2.08 -4.19
CA ALA A 186 -8.81 1.08 -3.76
C ALA A 186 -9.49 -0.12 -3.07
N MET A 187 -10.46 0.14 -2.20
CA MET A 187 -11.23 -0.89 -1.50
C MET A 187 -12.04 -1.76 -2.49
N LEU A 188 -12.78 -1.15 -3.41
CA LEU A 188 -13.58 -1.87 -4.41
C LEU A 188 -12.71 -2.74 -5.32
N LEU A 189 -11.56 -2.22 -5.77
CA LEU A 189 -10.59 -3.00 -6.56
C LEU A 189 -10.04 -4.19 -5.77
N THR A 190 -9.76 -4.01 -4.48
CA THR A 190 -9.24 -5.08 -3.63
C THR A 190 -10.27 -6.18 -3.39
N ILE A 191 -11.54 -5.81 -3.16
CA ILE A 191 -12.65 -6.77 -3.08
C ILE A 191 -12.78 -7.54 -4.39
N TRP A 192 -12.64 -6.86 -5.52
CA TRP A 192 -12.68 -7.49 -6.84
C TRP A 192 -11.53 -8.50 -7.04
N VAL A 193 -10.31 -8.12 -6.65
CA VAL A 193 -9.16 -9.04 -6.66
C VAL A 193 -9.46 -10.29 -5.83
N ALA A 194 -10.00 -10.13 -4.62
CA ALA A 194 -10.34 -11.26 -3.74
C ALA A 194 -11.41 -12.18 -4.34
N HIS A 195 -12.41 -11.61 -5.00
CA HIS A 195 -13.47 -12.37 -5.68
C HIS A 195 -12.91 -13.21 -6.84
N GLU A 196 -12.10 -12.60 -7.71
CA GLU A 196 -11.47 -13.31 -8.84
C GLU A 196 -10.52 -14.41 -8.35
N LEU A 197 -9.68 -14.12 -7.33
CA LEU A 197 -8.80 -15.11 -6.73
C LEU A 197 -9.56 -16.32 -6.17
N SER A 198 -10.72 -16.08 -5.53
CA SER A 198 -11.58 -17.15 -5.01
C SER A 198 -12.17 -18.00 -6.13
N GLY A 199 -12.59 -17.36 -7.23
CA GLY A 199 -13.05 -18.05 -8.44
C GLY A 199 -11.96 -18.94 -9.06
N PHE A 200 -10.73 -18.45 -9.14
CA PHE A 200 -9.57 -19.23 -9.62
C PHE A 200 -9.24 -20.42 -8.72
N LYS A 201 -9.21 -20.22 -7.39
CA LYS A 201 -8.98 -21.32 -6.44
C LYS A 201 -10.02 -22.42 -6.59
N ARG A 202 -11.30 -22.05 -6.74
CA ARG A 202 -12.41 -23.01 -6.92
C ARG A 202 -12.30 -23.79 -8.23
N LYS A 203 -11.95 -23.14 -9.34
CA LYS A 203 -11.75 -23.82 -10.63
C LYS A 203 -10.55 -24.79 -10.59
N ASN A 204 -9.46 -24.36 -9.97
CA ASN A 204 -8.26 -25.19 -9.85
C ASN A 204 -8.48 -26.40 -8.93
N SER A 205 -9.16 -26.24 -7.79
CA SER A 205 -9.44 -27.36 -6.87
C SER A 205 -10.34 -28.42 -7.52
N VAL A 206 -11.37 -28.00 -8.25
CA VAL A 206 -12.23 -28.92 -9.02
C VAL A 206 -11.44 -29.64 -10.10
N THR A 207 -10.57 -28.92 -10.83
CA THR A 207 -9.74 -29.52 -11.89
C THR A 207 -8.75 -30.54 -11.33
N LEU A 208 -8.12 -30.24 -10.18
CA LEU A 208 -7.24 -31.18 -9.47
C LEU A 208 -8.00 -32.42 -9.01
N GLY A 209 -9.18 -32.27 -8.39
CA GLY A 209 -10.00 -33.39 -7.96
C GLY A 209 -10.46 -34.29 -9.12
N ILE A 210 -10.81 -33.72 -10.27
CA ILE A 210 -11.12 -34.49 -11.49
C ILE A 210 -9.88 -35.27 -11.98
N ARG A 211 -8.69 -34.68 -11.88
CA ARG A 211 -7.44 -35.32 -12.32
C ARG A 211 -7.06 -36.50 -11.43
N GLU A 212 -7.22 -36.36 -10.10
CA GLU A 212 -7.01 -37.44 -9.14
C GLU A 212 -8.02 -38.58 -9.33
N GLN A 213 -9.31 -38.27 -9.54
CA GLN A 213 -10.31 -39.30 -9.83
C GLN A 213 -10.04 -40.05 -11.14
N LYS A 214 -9.59 -39.35 -12.19
CA LYS A 214 -9.19 -40.02 -13.45
C LYS A 214 -8.02 -40.97 -13.25
N GLN A 215 -7.03 -40.60 -12.44
CA GLN A 215 -5.90 -41.48 -12.12
C GLN A 215 -6.34 -42.72 -11.32
N LEU A 216 -7.19 -42.54 -10.30
CA LEU A 216 -7.74 -43.66 -9.51
C LEU A 216 -8.59 -44.62 -10.36
N THR A 217 -9.37 -44.08 -11.29
CA THR A 217 -10.20 -44.90 -12.19
C THR A 217 -9.34 -45.67 -13.21
N GLN A 218 -8.22 -45.09 -13.67
CA GLN A 218 -7.28 -45.76 -14.56
C GLN A 218 -6.59 -46.93 -13.85
N VAL A 219 -6.05 -46.70 -12.64
CA VAL A 219 -5.41 -47.75 -11.83
C VAL A 219 -6.38 -48.91 -11.55
N ARG A 220 -7.66 -48.62 -11.29
CA ARG A 220 -8.68 -49.65 -11.10
C ARG A 220 -8.92 -50.50 -12.35
N LYS A 221 -8.95 -49.87 -13.54
CA LYS A 221 -9.11 -50.60 -14.81
C LYS A 221 -7.90 -51.48 -15.12
N ASP A 222 -6.69 -50.99 -14.85
CA ASP A 222 -5.47 -51.75 -15.07
C ASP A 222 -5.42 -52.98 -14.12
N ALA A 223 -5.92 -52.84 -12.88
CA ALA A 223 -6.05 -53.95 -11.93
C ALA A 223 -7.09 -55.01 -12.36
N ASP A 224 -8.26 -54.60 -12.88
CA ASP A 224 -9.26 -55.54 -13.41
C ASP A 224 -8.74 -56.29 -14.66
N THR A 225 -8.00 -55.60 -15.54
CA THR A 225 -7.45 -56.23 -16.76
C THR A 225 -6.39 -57.28 -16.41
N SER A 226 -5.56 -57.01 -15.40
CA SER A 226 -4.55 -57.95 -14.89
C SER A 226 -5.16 -59.19 -14.23
N ASN A 227 -6.37 -59.07 -13.67
CA ASN A 227 -7.09 -60.17 -13.02
C ASN A 227 -7.76 -61.11 -14.05
N VAL A 228 -8.14 -60.59 -15.21
CA VAL A 228 -8.70 -61.40 -16.31
C VAL A 228 -7.62 -62.25 -16.98
N ASP A 229 -6.40 -61.72 -17.12
CA ASP A 229 -5.28 -62.48 -17.70
C ASP A 229 -4.78 -63.61 -16.77
N PHE A 230 -4.95 -63.48 -15.45
CA PHE A 230 -4.62 -64.56 -14.51
C PHE A 230 -5.60 -65.75 -14.55
N CYS A 231 -6.81 -65.57 -15.09
CA CYS A 231 -7.80 -66.64 -15.22
C CYS A 231 -7.67 -67.47 -16.52
N PHE A 232 -6.82 -67.07 -17.47
CA PHE A 232 -6.68 -67.75 -18.77
C PHE A 232 -5.44 -68.66 -18.92
N CYS A 233 -4.59 -68.76 -17.89
CA CYS A 233 -3.39 -69.63 -17.89
C CYS A 233 -3.54 -70.89 -17.03
N GLY A 234 -4.72 -71.52 -17.06
CA GLY A 234 -5.00 -72.75 -16.33
C GLY A 234 -5.82 -73.72 -17.16
N HIS A 235 -5.22 -74.29 -18.21
CA HIS A 235 -5.68 -75.56 -18.79
C HIS A 235 -4.55 -76.29 -19.52
#